data_AF-A0A097EMR9-F1
#
_entry.id   AF-A0A097EMR9-F1
#
_cell.length_a   1.000
_cell.length_b   1.000
_cell.length_c   1.000
_cell.angle_alpha   90.00
_cell.angle_beta   90.00
_cell.angle_gamma   90.00
#
_symmetry.space_group_name_H-M   'P 1'
#
loop_
_entity.id
_entity.type
_entity.pdbx_description
1 polymer ?
#
loop_
_entity_poly.entity_id
_entity_poly.type
_entity_poly.pdbx_seq_one_letter_code
_entity_poly.pdbx_strand_id
1 'polypeptide(L)'
;MKTMIITLSVIFILIASFTVGRAMGIFGPSQSSINEVGEKAAAQLESAYDKKFVVVADSGRYATGNQSYEFKMYPADDKDYKFSVTTDAYGRVEFSTYDVNHYKIKEWEDKYICPYLDKISKNNTCGSMVAVAGGINNSDFDAAKATLNKYPTFMEAIEHSTRGLQVGAGGNVKFDITPQNILKLMEETYKLGKFLDQYKFYQTSIRIRICNPKDKEGHCTYWGGIATKDWSYMPEANKENGWIEKENIKNWQSPLDLANFTKVDTGEPYHDLVPVSQSEMWPEIQRLYKEQQA
;
A
#
# COMPACT_ATOMS: atom_id res chain seq x y z
N MET A 1 30.89 47.00 -38.40
CA MET A 1 31.34 45.75 -39.05
C MET A 1 32.13 44.84 -38.09
N LYS A 2 33.22 45.30 -37.47
CA LYS A 2 34.01 44.49 -36.51
C LYS A 2 33.19 43.94 -35.32
N THR A 3 32.35 44.76 -34.70
CA THR A 3 31.50 44.34 -33.57
C THR A 3 30.50 43.25 -33.97
N MET A 4 29.93 43.34 -35.17
CA MET A 4 28.96 42.36 -35.69
C MET A 4 29.60 41.00 -35.97
N ILE A 5 30.84 41.00 -36.49
CA ILE A 5 31.62 39.77 -36.73
C ILE A 5 31.97 39.10 -35.41
N ILE A 6 32.37 39.87 -34.38
CA ILE A 6 32.68 39.32 -33.05
C ILE A 6 31.42 38.69 -32.42
N THR A 7 30.26 39.36 -32.50
CA THR A 7 29.01 38.81 -31.97
C THR A 7 28.61 37.51 -32.66
N LEU A 8 28.70 37.43 -33.98
CA LEU A 8 28.41 36.21 -34.74
C LEU A 8 29.36 35.06 -34.39
N SER A 9 30.65 35.33 -34.25
CA SER A 9 31.64 34.32 -33.86
C SER A 9 31.38 33.76 -32.45
N VAL A 10 30.98 34.61 -31.50
CA VAL A 10 30.62 34.17 -30.13
C VAL A 10 29.38 33.29 -30.14
N ILE A 11 28.35 33.63 -30.92
CA ILE A 11 27.13 32.80 -31.06
C ILE A 11 27.48 31.43 -31.66
N PHE A 12 28.32 31.39 -32.69
CA PHE A 12 28.77 30.13 -33.30
C PHE A 12 29.56 29.25 -32.33
N ILE A 13 30.45 29.83 -31.53
CA ILE A 13 31.22 29.09 -30.50
C ILE A 13 30.29 28.53 -29.41
N LEU A 14 29.27 29.29 -29.01
CA LEU A 14 28.28 28.84 -28.02
C LEU A 14 27.42 27.68 -28.57
N ILE A 15 26.94 27.77 -29.80
CA ILE A 15 26.18 26.70 -30.46
C ILE A 15 27.05 25.45 -30.64
N ALA A 16 28.29 25.61 -31.10
CA ALA A 16 29.23 24.49 -31.28
C ALA A 16 29.55 23.81 -29.94
N SER A 17 29.83 24.59 -28.89
CA SER A 17 30.08 24.07 -27.53
C SER A 17 28.87 23.31 -26.97
N PHE A 18 27.66 23.80 -27.22
CA PHE A 18 26.43 23.13 -26.79
C PHE A 18 26.18 21.82 -27.55
N THR A 19 26.47 21.81 -28.85
CA THR A 19 26.29 20.64 -29.71
C THR A 19 27.33 19.56 -29.41
N VAL A 20 28.60 19.96 -29.24
CA VAL A 20 29.70 19.07 -28.83
C VAL A 20 29.47 18.56 -27.41
N GLY A 21 29.01 19.40 -26.48
CA GLY A 21 28.68 18.97 -25.13
C GLY A 21 27.52 17.97 -25.08
N ARG A 22 26.51 18.09 -25.97
CA ARG A 22 25.49 17.04 -26.14
C ARG A 22 26.04 15.76 -26.75
N ALA A 23 26.88 15.87 -27.77
CA ALA A 23 27.51 14.72 -28.43
C ALA A 23 28.49 13.97 -27.50
N MET A 24 29.14 14.67 -26.57
CA MET A 24 30.03 14.11 -25.56
C MET A 24 29.31 13.71 -24.26
N GLY A 25 27.97 13.80 -24.20
CA GLY A 25 27.18 13.43 -23.02
C GLY A 25 27.36 14.35 -21.80
N ILE A 26 28.01 15.50 -21.98
CA ILE A 26 28.22 16.54 -20.95
C ILE A 26 26.90 17.27 -20.65
N PHE A 27 26.05 17.45 -21.68
CA PHE A 27 24.68 17.91 -21.54
C PHE A 27 23.75 16.73 -21.80
N GLY A 28 22.93 16.37 -20.82
CA GLY A 28 21.93 15.30 -20.97
C GLY A 28 20.94 15.53 -22.13
N PRO A 29 20.10 14.53 -22.45
CA PRO A 29 19.11 14.65 -23.51
C PRO A 29 18.17 15.86 -23.29
N SER A 30 17.67 16.43 -24.38
CA SER A 30 16.72 17.54 -24.30
C SER A 30 15.40 17.08 -23.69
N GLN A 31 14.64 18.01 -23.08
CA GLN A 31 13.31 17.67 -22.55
C GLN A 31 12.37 17.10 -23.62
N SER A 32 12.46 17.61 -24.86
CA SER A 32 11.68 17.08 -25.99
C SER A 32 12.03 15.61 -26.27
N SER A 33 13.32 15.26 -26.26
CA SER A 33 13.78 13.87 -26.44
C SER A 33 13.36 12.98 -25.28
N ILE A 34 13.39 13.49 -24.04
CA ILE A 34 12.91 12.77 -22.87
C ILE A 34 11.40 12.49 -23.00
N ASN A 35 10.61 13.48 -23.40
CA ASN A 35 9.17 13.34 -23.59
C ASN A 35 8.84 12.31 -24.69
N GLU A 36 9.58 12.28 -25.80
CA GLU A 36 9.42 11.27 -26.85
C GLU A 36 9.66 9.84 -26.33
N VAL A 37 10.67 9.66 -25.47
CA VAL A 37 10.92 8.37 -24.81
C VAL A 37 9.76 8.00 -23.88
N GLY A 38 9.21 8.98 -23.16
CA GLY A 38 8.03 8.79 -22.30
C GLY A 38 6.83 8.25 -23.07
N GLU A 39 6.51 8.83 -24.23
CA GLU A 39 5.40 8.37 -25.09
C GLU A 39 5.65 6.95 -25.64
N LYS A 40 6.90 6.64 -26.03
CA LYS A 40 7.27 5.27 -26.46
C LYS A 40 7.13 4.26 -25.32
N ALA A 41 7.48 4.64 -24.10
CA ALA A 41 7.30 3.81 -22.92
C ALA A 41 5.81 3.60 -22.59
N ALA A 42 4.98 4.65 -22.71
CA ALA A 42 3.53 4.53 -22.55
C ALA A 42 2.91 3.55 -23.56
N ALA A 43 3.33 3.62 -24.83
CA ALA A 43 2.87 2.68 -25.87
C ALA A 43 3.30 1.23 -25.62
N GLN A 44 4.53 1.01 -25.11
CA GLN A 44 4.99 -0.33 -24.71
C GLN A 44 4.14 -0.90 -23.58
N LEU A 45 3.82 -0.08 -22.56
CA LEU A 45 2.96 -0.50 -21.46
C LEU A 45 1.52 -0.75 -21.92
N GLU A 46 0.99 0.06 -22.84
CA GLU A 46 -0.34 -0.14 -23.43
C GLU A 46 -0.42 -1.49 -24.16
N SER A 47 0.60 -1.84 -24.94
CA SER A 47 0.68 -3.16 -25.57
C SER A 47 0.81 -4.31 -24.56
N ALA A 48 1.44 -4.09 -23.41
CA ALA A 48 1.67 -5.13 -22.40
C ALA A 48 0.43 -5.38 -21.52
N TYR A 49 -0.35 -4.34 -21.24
CA TYR A 49 -1.45 -4.38 -20.28
C TYR A 49 -2.83 -4.11 -20.89
N ASP A 50 -2.92 -3.89 -22.20
CA ASP A 50 -4.15 -3.53 -22.92
C ASP A 50 -4.87 -2.34 -22.27
N LYS A 51 -4.08 -1.32 -21.88
CA LYS A 51 -4.57 -0.15 -21.14
C LYS A 51 -3.80 1.09 -21.55
N LYS A 52 -4.53 2.15 -21.85
CA LYS A 52 -3.92 3.42 -22.23
C LYS A 52 -3.28 4.12 -21.03
N PHE A 53 -2.02 4.49 -21.16
CA PHE A 53 -1.27 5.25 -20.16
C PHE A 53 -0.94 6.65 -20.66
N VAL A 54 -0.83 7.59 -19.72
CA VAL A 54 -0.49 8.99 -20.01
C VAL A 54 0.72 9.37 -19.16
N VAL A 55 1.71 10.00 -19.80
CA VAL A 55 2.88 10.53 -19.11
C VAL A 55 2.48 11.78 -18.32
N VAL A 56 2.88 11.85 -17.05
CA VAL A 56 2.71 13.06 -16.24
C VAL A 56 3.58 14.16 -16.84
N ALA A 57 2.98 15.30 -17.16
CA ALA A 57 3.68 16.46 -17.70
C ALA A 57 4.89 16.82 -16.83
N ASP A 58 6.02 17.07 -17.49
CA ASP A 58 7.30 17.47 -16.87
C ASP A 58 7.86 16.49 -15.82
N SER A 59 7.39 15.23 -15.79
CA SER A 59 7.90 14.20 -14.86
C SER A 59 9.13 13.46 -15.38
N GLY A 60 9.37 13.52 -16.69
CA GLY A 60 10.46 12.80 -17.34
C GLY A 60 11.83 13.37 -16.99
N ARG A 61 12.76 12.51 -16.58
CA ARG A 61 14.16 12.87 -16.34
C ARG A 61 15.11 11.80 -16.86
N TYR A 62 16.33 12.21 -17.20
CA TYR A 62 17.42 11.29 -17.54
C TYR A 62 18.39 11.15 -16.37
N ALA A 63 18.58 9.92 -15.88
CA ALA A 63 19.49 9.59 -14.81
C ALA A 63 20.86 9.19 -15.39
N THR A 64 21.79 10.13 -15.50
CA THR A 64 23.12 9.91 -16.13
C THR A 64 23.91 8.76 -15.52
N GLY A 65 23.81 8.55 -14.20
CA GLY A 65 24.54 7.48 -13.50
C GLY A 65 24.16 6.07 -13.96
N ASN A 66 22.89 5.86 -14.29
CA ASN A 66 22.35 4.57 -14.72
C ASN A 66 22.01 4.56 -16.22
N GLN A 67 22.28 5.65 -16.94
CA GLN A 67 21.93 5.84 -18.35
C GLN A 67 20.47 5.44 -18.67
N SER A 68 19.54 5.86 -17.82
CA SER A 68 18.12 5.50 -17.91
C SER A 68 17.23 6.73 -17.93
N TYR A 69 16.03 6.58 -18.48
CA TYR A 69 14.98 7.58 -18.34
C TYR A 69 13.99 7.12 -17.29
N GLU A 70 13.50 8.07 -16.49
CA GLU A 70 12.49 7.83 -15.49
C GLU A 70 11.30 8.75 -15.73
N PHE A 71 10.10 8.20 -15.59
CA PHE A 71 8.83 8.89 -15.81
C PHE A 71 7.85 8.59 -14.70
N LYS A 72 6.91 9.52 -14.47
CA LYS A 72 5.65 9.19 -13.82
C LYS A 72 4.58 9.05 -14.88
N MET A 73 3.76 8.03 -14.77
CA MET A 73 2.63 7.79 -15.66
C MET A 73 1.36 7.51 -14.85
N TYR A 74 0.20 7.60 -15.48
CA TYR A 74 -1.08 7.21 -14.91
C TYR A 74 -1.97 6.56 -15.98
N PRO A 75 -2.86 5.61 -15.62
CA PRO A 75 -3.87 5.10 -16.54
C PRO A 75 -4.83 6.21 -16.99
N ALA A 76 -5.21 6.26 -18.26
CA ALA A 76 -6.04 7.35 -18.79
C ALA A 76 -7.40 7.52 -18.05
N ASP A 77 -7.90 6.45 -17.45
CA ASP A 77 -9.13 6.37 -16.66
C ASP A 77 -8.96 6.64 -15.15
N ASP A 78 -7.72 6.78 -14.64
CA ASP A 78 -7.43 7.11 -13.24
C ASP A 78 -6.19 8.01 -13.14
N LYS A 79 -6.41 9.33 -13.06
CA LYS A 79 -5.32 10.33 -13.00
C LYS A 79 -4.62 10.40 -11.64
N ASP A 80 -5.26 9.86 -10.61
CA ASP A 80 -4.75 9.91 -9.25
C ASP A 80 -3.78 8.76 -8.99
N TYR A 81 -3.94 7.64 -9.72
CA TYR A 81 -2.97 6.54 -9.69
C TYR A 81 -1.73 6.81 -10.54
N LYS A 82 -0.72 7.41 -9.91
CA LYS A 82 0.59 7.67 -10.52
C LYS A 82 1.57 6.56 -10.16
N PHE A 83 2.22 5.99 -11.16
CA PHE A 83 3.26 4.97 -11.01
C PHE A 83 4.54 5.39 -11.73
N SER A 84 5.66 4.81 -11.31
CA SER A 84 6.98 5.09 -11.86
C SER A 84 7.33 4.09 -12.96
N VAL A 85 7.99 4.58 -14.00
CA VAL A 85 8.51 3.78 -15.11
C VAL A 85 9.97 4.14 -15.34
N THR A 86 10.82 3.12 -15.48
CA THR A 86 12.23 3.28 -15.84
C THR A 86 12.48 2.59 -17.18
N THR A 87 13.18 3.28 -18.07
CA THR A 87 13.63 2.74 -19.35
C THR A 87 15.15 2.72 -19.43
N ASP A 88 15.69 1.86 -20.29
CA ASP A 88 17.08 1.94 -20.71
C ASP A 88 17.37 3.23 -21.53
N ALA A 89 18.64 3.41 -21.92
CA ALA A 89 19.09 4.53 -22.76
C ALA A 89 18.41 4.60 -24.14
N TYR A 90 17.79 3.52 -24.60
CA TYR A 90 17.11 3.40 -25.89
C TYR A 90 15.59 3.54 -25.78
N GLY A 91 15.06 3.73 -24.57
CA GLY A 91 13.63 3.89 -24.31
C GLY A 91 12.84 2.58 -24.19
N ARG A 92 13.51 1.45 -23.99
CA ARG A 92 12.84 0.17 -23.65
C ARG A 92 12.48 0.15 -22.17
N VAL A 93 11.24 -0.19 -21.85
CA VAL A 93 10.81 -0.31 -20.45
C VAL A 93 11.57 -1.46 -19.77
N GLU A 94 12.32 -1.15 -18.72
CA GLU A 94 13.04 -2.14 -17.89
C GLU A 94 12.30 -2.39 -16.57
N PHE A 95 11.59 -1.38 -16.07
CA PHE A 95 10.88 -1.48 -14.80
C PHE A 95 9.63 -0.60 -14.81
N SER A 96 8.56 -1.09 -14.20
CA SER A 96 7.34 -0.34 -13.93
C SER A 96 6.80 -0.72 -12.57
N THR A 97 6.37 0.26 -11.79
CA THR A 97 5.64 0.04 -10.54
C THR A 97 4.13 -0.04 -10.76
N TYR A 98 3.67 -0.17 -12.00
CA TYR A 98 2.25 -0.37 -12.29
C TYR A 98 1.78 -1.71 -11.71
N ASP A 99 0.77 -1.65 -10.86
CA ASP A 99 0.11 -2.82 -10.29
C ASP A 99 -1.14 -3.12 -11.12
N VAL A 100 -1.11 -4.25 -11.83
CA VAL A 100 -2.25 -4.75 -12.60
C VAL A 100 -3.49 -5.02 -11.73
N ASN A 101 -3.31 -5.18 -10.42
CA ASN A 101 -4.40 -5.35 -9.45
C ASN A 101 -4.84 -4.04 -8.80
N HIS A 102 -4.33 -2.88 -9.20
CA HIS A 102 -4.67 -1.57 -8.60
C HIS A 102 -6.18 -1.39 -8.41
N TYR A 103 -6.99 -1.63 -9.45
CA TYR A 103 -8.44 -1.46 -9.35
C TYR A 103 -9.11 -2.49 -8.45
N LYS A 104 -8.59 -3.73 -8.38
CA LYS A 104 -9.07 -4.77 -7.45
C LYS A 104 -8.78 -4.38 -6.01
N ILE A 105 -7.56 -3.90 -5.75
CA ILE A 105 -7.11 -3.42 -4.45
C ILE A 105 -7.95 -2.23 -4.02
N LYS A 106 -8.03 -1.19 -4.87
CA LYS A 106 -8.80 0.02 -4.59
C LYS A 106 -10.27 -0.28 -4.32
N GLU A 107 -10.91 -1.10 -5.15
CA GLU A 107 -12.30 -1.49 -4.90
C GLU A 107 -12.44 -2.23 -3.57
N TRP A 108 -11.54 -3.18 -3.29
CA TRP A 108 -11.58 -3.97 -2.08
C TRP A 108 -11.41 -3.12 -0.82
N GLU A 109 -10.44 -2.21 -0.85
CA GLU A 109 -10.17 -1.24 0.20
C GLU A 109 -11.40 -0.35 0.41
N ASP A 110 -11.83 0.38 -0.62
CA ASP A 110 -12.89 1.38 -0.56
C ASP A 110 -14.23 0.79 -0.09
N LYS A 111 -14.59 -0.41 -0.57
CA LYS A 111 -15.91 -1.02 -0.29
C LYS A 111 -15.94 -1.82 0.99
N TYR A 112 -14.86 -2.54 1.33
CA TYR A 112 -14.91 -3.58 2.36
C TYR A 112 -13.99 -3.32 3.55
N ILE A 113 -12.97 -2.46 3.43
CA ILE A 113 -11.98 -2.27 4.50
C ILE A 113 -12.01 -0.86 5.08
N CYS A 114 -11.83 0.18 4.24
CA CYS A 114 -11.82 1.58 4.67
C CYS A 114 -13.08 1.97 5.48
N PRO A 115 -14.30 1.47 5.21
CA PRO A 115 -15.47 1.81 6.02
C PRO A 115 -15.37 1.46 7.51
N TYR A 116 -14.56 0.46 7.89
CA TYR A 116 -14.29 0.15 9.30
C TYR A 116 -13.30 1.15 9.90
N LEU A 117 -12.28 1.56 9.15
CA LEU A 117 -11.26 2.51 9.61
C LEU A 117 -11.81 3.94 9.71
N ASP A 118 -12.67 4.34 8.77
CA ASP A 118 -13.36 5.64 8.75
C ASP A 118 -14.26 5.83 9.97
N LYS A 119 -14.84 4.72 10.45
CA LYS A 119 -15.59 4.73 11.69
C LYS A 119 -14.70 4.99 12.88
N ILE A 120 -13.44 4.56 12.91
CA ILE A 120 -12.51 4.84 14.01
C ILE A 120 -12.15 6.33 14.03
N SER A 121 -11.57 6.84 12.94
CA SER A 121 -11.18 8.24 12.78
C SER A 121 -11.29 8.68 11.31
N LYS A 122 -11.73 9.92 11.07
CA LYS A 122 -11.92 10.48 9.73
C LYS A 122 -10.62 10.73 8.96
N ASN A 123 -9.49 10.88 9.66
CA ASN A 123 -8.18 11.14 9.05
C ASN A 123 -7.32 9.88 9.13
N ASN A 124 -7.75 8.82 8.45
CA ASN A 124 -7.03 7.56 8.40
C ASN A 124 -6.43 7.29 7.01
N THR A 125 -5.48 6.37 6.97
CA THR A 125 -5.13 5.66 5.74
C THR A 125 -5.66 4.24 5.87
N CYS A 126 -6.24 3.71 4.82
CA CYS A 126 -6.58 2.30 4.71
C CYS A 126 -5.63 1.59 3.74
N GLY A 127 -5.43 0.30 3.97
CA GLY A 127 -4.65 -0.56 3.11
C GLY A 127 -5.07 -2.01 3.27
N SER A 128 -5.28 -2.71 2.17
CA SER A 128 -5.59 -4.13 2.19
C SER A 128 -5.28 -4.82 0.88
N MET A 129 -4.81 -6.06 0.98
CA MET A 129 -4.55 -6.88 -0.18
C MET A 129 -4.98 -8.32 0.09
N VAL A 130 -5.58 -8.93 -0.92
CA VAL A 130 -5.81 -10.37 -1.00
C VAL A 130 -4.73 -10.95 -1.91
N ALA A 131 -4.09 -12.02 -1.46
CA ALA A 131 -3.01 -12.67 -2.19
C ALA A 131 -3.10 -14.19 -2.05
N VAL A 132 -2.32 -14.91 -2.84
CA VAL A 132 -2.11 -16.34 -2.62
C VAL A 132 -1.30 -16.53 -1.34
N ALA A 133 -1.72 -17.48 -0.51
CA ALA A 133 -1.09 -17.74 0.77
C ALA A 133 0.30 -18.35 0.62
N GLY A 134 1.22 -17.95 1.50
CA GLY A 134 2.53 -18.60 1.61
C GLY A 134 2.43 -19.96 2.30
N GLY A 135 3.31 -20.89 1.92
CA GLY A 135 3.43 -22.20 2.61
C GLY A 135 2.28 -23.19 2.37
N ILE A 136 1.49 -22.98 1.31
CA ILE A 136 0.52 -23.97 0.80
C ILE A 136 1.19 -24.89 -0.25
N ASN A 137 0.57 -26.03 -0.54
CA ASN A 137 1.05 -26.92 -1.60
C ASN A 137 0.88 -26.27 -3.00
N ASN A 138 1.65 -26.74 -3.99
CA ASN A 138 1.65 -26.17 -5.33
C ASN A 138 0.27 -26.20 -6.01
N SER A 139 -0.52 -27.27 -5.80
CA SER A 139 -1.85 -27.37 -6.39
C SER A 139 -2.80 -26.29 -5.87
N ASP A 140 -2.81 -26.05 -4.56
CA ASP A 140 -3.61 -24.99 -3.94
C ASP A 140 -3.10 -23.60 -4.35
N PHE A 141 -1.78 -23.45 -4.47
CA PHE A 141 -1.16 -22.22 -4.95
C PHE A 141 -1.61 -21.86 -6.38
N ASP A 142 -1.51 -22.82 -7.30
CA ASP A 142 -1.88 -22.62 -8.70
C ASP A 142 -3.38 -22.36 -8.84
N ALA A 143 -4.22 -23.07 -8.09
CA ALA A 143 -5.67 -22.85 -8.07
C ALA A 143 -6.05 -21.46 -7.54
N ALA A 144 -5.45 -21.01 -6.43
CA ALA A 144 -5.67 -19.69 -5.86
C ALA A 144 -5.20 -18.58 -6.82
N LYS A 145 -4.03 -18.76 -7.44
CA LYS A 145 -3.49 -17.83 -8.44
C LYS A 145 -4.39 -17.73 -9.67
N ALA A 146 -4.82 -18.87 -10.21
CA ALA A 146 -5.74 -18.92 -11.34
C ALA A 146 -7.07 -18.20 -11.02
N THR A 147 -7.58 -18.38 -9.79
CA THR A 147 -8.79 -17.71 -9.33
C THR A 147 -8.61 -16.19 -9.28
N LEU A 148 -7.53 -15.69 -8.65
CA LEU A 148 -7.24 -14.24 -8.59
C LEU A 148 -7.08 -13.62 -9.99
N ASN A 149 -6.46 -14.33 -10.92
CA ASN A 149 -6.27 -13.86 -12.29
C ASN A 149 -7.57 -13.87 -13.10
N LYS A 150 -8.46 -14.84 -12.85
CA LYS A 150 -9.70 -15.02 -13.61
C LYS A 150 -10.75 -13.96 -13.30
N TYR A 151 -10.91 -13.59 -12.02
CA TYR A 151 -12.00 -12.70 -11.61
C TYR A 151 -11.56 -11.23 -11.58
N PRO A 152 -12.42 -10.30 -12.04
CA PRO A 152 -12.09 -8.89 -12.14
C PRO A 152 -12.07 -8.17 -10.78
N THR A 153 -12.65 -8.75 -9.72
CA THR A 153 -12.63 -8.18 -8.36
C THR A 153 -12.08 -9.19 -7.34
N PHE A 154 -11.56 -8.70 -6.20
CA PHE A 154 -11.17 -9.61 -5.11
C PHE A 154 -12.36 -10.31 -4.47
N MET A 155 -13.53 -9.65 -4.35
CA MET A 155 -14.69 -10.28 -3.74
C MET A 155 -15.17 -11.50 -4.54
N GLU A 156 -15.28 -11.38 -5.86
CA GLU A 156 -15.61 -12.54 -6.71
C GLU A 156 -14.54 -13.63 -6.61
N ALA A 157 -13.26 -13.26 -6.57
CA ALA A 157 -12.18 -14.22 -6.40
C ALA A 157 -12.26 -14.95 -5.05
N ILE A 158 -12.65 -14.26 -3.97
CA ILE A 158 -12.84 -14.83 -2.64
C ILE A 158 -14.03 -15.80 -2.64
N GLU A 159 -15.17 -15.40 -3.23
CA GLU A 159 -16.39 -16.23 -3.29
C GLU A 159 -16.19 -17.52 -4.08
N HIS A 160 -15.33 -17.48 -5.11
CA HIS A 160 -15.06 -18.64 -5.97
C HIS A 160 -13.79 -19.42 -5.58
N SER A 161 -12.98 -18.88 -4.67
CA SER A 161 -11.80 -19.58 -4.19
C SER A 161 -12.19 -20.68 -3.23
N THR A 162 -11.71 -21.89 -3.49
CA THR A 162 -11.97 -23.03 -2.63
C THR A 162 -10.95 -23.17 -1.50
N ARG A 163 -9.79 -22.50 -1.58
CA ARG A 163 -8.67 -22.49 -0.58
C ARG A 163 -7.51 -21.61 -1.06
N GLY A 164 -6.60 -21.31 -0.12
CA GLY A 164 -5.26 -20.81 -0.45
C GLY A 164 -5.14 -19.30 -0.66
N LEU A 165 -6.19 -18.54 -0.39
CA LEU A 165 -6.09 -17.08 -0.30
C LEU A 165 -5.74 -16.64 1.11
N GLN A 166 -4.92 -15.60 1.22
CA GLN A 166 -4.66 -14.86 2.44
C GLN A 166 -5.11 -13.40 2.27
N VAL A 167 -5.42 -12.74 3.39
CA VAL A 167 -5.75 -11.32 3.40
C VAL A 167 -4.90 -10.58 4.44
N GLY A 168 -4.35 -9.44 4.04
CA GLY A 168 -3.86 -8.43 4.95
C GLY A 168 -4.82 -7.25 4.93
N ALA A 169 -5.30 -6.80 6.09
CA ALA A 169 -6.16 -5.63 6.22
C ALA A 169 -5.64 -4.71 7.32
N GLY A 170 -5.69 -3.41 7.11
CA GLY A 170 -5.11 -2.51 8.09
C GLY A 170 -5.10 -1.06 7.67
N GLY A 171 -4.46 -0.26 8.50
CA GLY A 171 -4.40 1.16 8.27
C GLY A 171 -3.70 1.92 9.39
N ASN A 172 -3.64 3.22 9.20
CA ASN A 172 -3.12 4.15 10.18
C ASN A 172 -4.28 5.07 10.58
N VAL A 173 -4.61 5.13 11.87
CA VAL A 173 -5.69 5.96 12.41
C VAL A 173 -5.08 7.06 13.28
N LYS A 174 -5.64 8.28 13.19
CA LYS A 174 -5.17 9.45 13.96
C LYS A 174 -6.20 9.84 15.01
N PHE A 175 -5.87 9.69 16.28
CA PHE A 175 -6.70 10.15 17.41
C PHE A 175 -5.88 10.22 18.71
N ASP A 176 -6.36 10.96 19.70
CA ASP A 176 -5.77 10.98 21.05
C ASP A 176 -6.05 9.69 21.82
N ILE A 177 -5.05 9.16 22.54
CA ILE A 177 -5.19 7.94 23.35
C ILE A 177 -6.12 8.23 24.53
N THR A 178 -7.37 7.80 24.42
CA THR A 178 -8.38 7.86 25.47
C THR A 178 -9.11 6.51 25.55
N PRO A 179 -9.68 6.14 26.71
CA PRO A 179 -10.47 4.91 26.83
C PRO A 179 -11.55 4.77 25.76
N GLN A 180 -12.27 5.85 25.44
CA GLN A 180 -13.33 5.86 24.42
C GLN A 180 -12.79 5.59 23.02
N ASN A 181 -11.67 6.22 22.63
CA ASN A 181 -11.10 6.03 21.30
C ASN A 181 -10.46 4.64 21.13
N ILE A 182 -9.86 4.11 22.19
CA ILE A 182 -9.31 2.75 22.21
C ILE A 182 -10.41 1.71 22.13
N LEU A 183 -11.51 1.89 22.89
CA LEU A 183 -12.68 1.02 22.77
C LEU A 183 -13.21 1.03 21.33
N LYS A 184 -13.38 2.21 20.74
CA LYS A 184 -13.85 2.36 19.35
C LYS A 184 -12.93 1.67 18.33
N LEU A 185 -11.61 1.78 18.49
CA LEU A 185 -10.63 1.05 17.70
C LEU A 185 -10.84 -0.47 17.85
N MET A 186 -10.99 -0.98 19.07
CA MET A 186 -11.23 -2.40 19.32
C MET A 186 -12.56 -2.86 18.70
N GLU A 187 -13.63 -2.07 18.81
CA GLU A 187 -14.95 -2.39 18.24
C GLU A 187 -14.92 -2.54 16.72
N GLU A 188 -14.37 -1.55 16.01
CA GLU A 188 -14.33 -1.59 14.54
C GLU A 188 -13.34 -2.65 14.04
N THR A 189 -12.24 -2.88 14.77
CA THR A 189 -11.30 -3.96 14.46
C THR A 189 -11.94 -5.34 14.67
N TYR A 190 -12.74 -5.51 15.73
CA TYR A 190 -13.50 -6.73 15.97
C TYR A 190 -14.50 -6.98 14.84
N LYS A 191 -15.26 -5.96 14.42
CA LYS A 191 -16.21 -6.06 13.29
C LYS A 191 -15.51 -6.42 11.99
N LEU A 192 -14.37 -5.78 11.69
CA LEU A 192 -13.54 -6.13 10.53
C LEU A 192 -13.06 -7.58 10.60
N GLY A 193 -12.57 -8.04 11.76
CA GLY A 193 -12.17 -9.42 11.95
C GLY A 193 -13.31 -10.41 11.70
N LYS A 194 -14.50 -10.15 12.26
CA LYS A 194 -15.68 -10.99 12.04
C LYS A 194 -16.13 -11.02 10.58
N PHE A 195 -16.04 -9.90 9.87
CA PHE A 195 -16.29 -9.86 8.43
C PHE A 195 -15.29 -10.74 7.68
N LEU A 196 -13.99 -10.61 7.93
CA LEU A 196 -12.96 -11.40 7.24
C LEU A 196 -13.04 -12.90 7.56
N ASP A 197 -13.42 -13.27 8.79
CA ASP A 197 -13.57 -14.66 9.22
C ASP A 197 -14.67 -15.41 8.43
N GLN A 198 -15.67 -14.70 7.87
CA GLN A 198 -16.71 -15.32 7.04
C GLN A 198 -16.14 -16.00 5.78
N TYR A 199 -15.01 -15.52 5.27
CA TYR A 199 -14.44 -15.94 4.00
C TYR A 199 -13.35 -17.01 4.11
N LYS A 200 -13.08 -17.50 5.32
CA LYS A 200 -12.21 -18.66 5.57
C LYS A 200 -10.82 -18.57 4.92
N PHE A 201 -10.23 -17.38 4.89
CA PHE A 201 -8.87 -17.17 4.40
C PHE A 201 -7.89 -18.10 5.12
N TYR A 202 -6.94 -18.64 4.36
CA TYR A 202 -5.85 -19.47 4.89
C TYR A 202 -5.09 -18.76 6.00
N GLN A 203 -4.83 -17.47 5.78
CA GLN A 203 -4.26 -16.55 6.75
C GLN A 203 -4.98 -15.21 6.67
N THR A 204 -5.36 -14.68 7.83
CA THR A 204 -5.84 -13.30 7.99
C THR A 204 -4.83 -12.53 8.82
N SER A 205 -4.41 -11.35 8.37
CA SER A 205 -3.61 -10.43 9.19
C SER A 205 -4.31 -9.10 9.29
N ILE A 206 -4.55 -8.64 10.52
CA ILE A 206 -5.10 -7.31 10.77
C ILE A 206 -4.04 -6.48 11.48
N ARG A 207 -3.74 -5.30 10.91
CA ARG A 207 -2.77 -4.37 11.51
C ARG A 207 -3.26 -2.93 11.42
N ILE A 208 -3.70 -2.38 12.54
CA ILE A 208 -4.16 -1.00 12.63
C ILE A 208 -3.23 -0.26 13.57
N ARG A 209 -2.56 0.78 13.08
CA ARG A 209 -1.61 1.58 13.87
C ARG A 209 -2.24 2.90 14.28
N ILE A 210 -1.97 3.32 15.51
CA ILE A 210 -2.39 4.61 16.03
C ILE A 210 -1.24 5.59 15.81
N CYS A 211 -1.50 6.65 15.07
CA CYS A 211 -0.57 7.75 14.85
C CYS A 211 -0.90 8.91 15.78
N ASN A 212 0.15 9.64 16.18
CA ASN A 212 0.01 10.94 16.82
C ASN A 212 -0.87 11.88 15.96
N PRO A 213 -2.02 12.37 16.47
CA PRO A 213 -2.88 13.30 15.73
C PRO A 213 -2.24 14.69 15.56
N LYS A 214 -1.22 15.03 16.35
CA LYS A 214 -0.46 16.29 16.22
C LYS A 214 0.57 16.25 15.10
N ASP A 215 0.84 15.09 14.51
CA ASP A 215 1.75 14.97 13.38
C ASP A 215 1.15 15.57 12.11
N LYS A 216 2.03 16.22 11.34
CA LYS A 216 1.68 16.77 10.03
C LYS A 216 1.14 15.69 9.10
N GLU A 217 0.36 16.13 8.12
CA GLU A 217 -0.12 15.27 7.03
C GLU A 217 1.07 14.55 6.34
N GLY A 218 0.93 13.25 6.10
CA GLY A 218 2.01 12.40 5.58
C GLY A 218 3.04 11.87 6.60
N HIS A 219 3.04 12.37 7.84
CA HIS A 219 3.84 11.81 8.94
C HIS A 219 2.96 10.99 9.90
N CYS A 220 3.53 9.90 10.42
CA CYS A 220 2.92 9.04 11.44
C CYS A 220 3.97 8.54 12.42
N THR A 221 4.06 9.19 13.56
CA THR A 221 4.75 8.72 14.77
C THR A 221 3.79 7.79 15.50
N TYR A 222 4.23 6.55 15.71
CA TYR A 222 3.36 5.49 16.21
C TYR A 222 3.22 5.58 17.73
N TRP A 223 1.98 5.71 18.19
CA TRP A 223 1.60 5.65 19.60
C TRP A 223 1.04 4.29 20.01
N GLY A 224 0.82 3.38 19.08
CA GLY A 224 0.27 2.07 19.38
C GLY A 224 -0.44 1.41 18.21
N GLY A 225 -1.31 0.46 18.51
CA GLY A 225 -2.13 -0.21 17.51
C GLY A 225 -2.61 -1.60 17.93
N ILE A 226 -3.35 -2.23 17.02
CA ILE A 226 -3.73 -3.64 17.06
C ILE A 226 -2.96 -4.36 15.97
N ALA A 227 -2.34 -5.49 16.34
CA ALA A 227 -1.76 -6.41 15.36
C ALA A 227 -2.16 -7.84 15.73
N THR A 228 -2.77 -8.54 14.77
CA THR A 228 -3.16 -9.94 14.94
C THR A 228 -2.94 -10.71 13.65
N LYS A 229 -2.69 -12.01 13.78
CA LYS A 229 -2.58 -12.97 12.68
C LYS A 229 -3.35 -14.22 13.02
N ASP A 230 -4.32 -14.55 12.17
CA ASP A 230 -5.14 -15.75 12.29
C ASP A 230 -4.78 -16.77 11.21
N TRP A 231 -4.53 -18.00 11.66
CA TRP A 231 -4.17 -19.17 10.87
C TRP A 231 -5.18 -20.31 11.03
N SER A 232 -6.39 -20.01 11.52
CA SER A 232 -7.36 -21.02 11.96
C SER A 232 -7.97 -21.84 10.83
N TYR A 233 -7.74 -21.46 9.57
CA TYR A 233 -8.14 -22.21 8.38
C TYR A 233 -6.97 -22.89 7.67
N MET A 234 -5.77 -22.81 8.23
CA MET A 234 -4.63 -23.62 7.79
C MET A 234 -4.97 -25.11 7.99
N PRO A 235 -4.79 -25.97 6.97
CA PRO A 235 -4.97 -27.42 7.10
C PRO A 235 -4.09 -28.00 8.20
N GLU A 236 -4.59 -29.02 8.90
CA GLU A 236 -3.93 -29.62 10.07
C GLU A 236 -2.52 -30.13 9.75
N ALA A 237 -2.33 -30.71 8.55
CA ALA A 237 -1.04 -31.22 8.07
C ALA A 237 0.07 -30.16 8.01
N ASN A 238 -0.28 -28.86 7.98
CA ASN A 238 0.71 -27.78 7.95
C ASN A 238 0.98 -27.19 9.35
N LYS A 239 0.22 -27.59 10.39
CA LYS A 239 0.36 -27.07 11.76
C LYS A 239 1.51 -27.71 12.55
N GLU A 240 2.10 -28.79 12.05
CA GLU A 240 3.10 -29.62 12.76
C GLU A 240 4.49 -28.99 12.91
N ASN A 241 4.78 -27.88 12.21
CA ASN A 241 6.10 -27.24 12.25
C ASN A 241 6.35 -26.29 13.45
N GLY A 242 5.50 -26.31 14.48
CA GLY A 242 5.76 -25.62 15.76
C GLY A 242 5.70 -24.09 15.74
N TRP A 243 5.25 -23.47 14.64
CA TRP A 243 5.28 -22.00 14.43
C TRP A 243 4.00 -21.24 14.77
N ILE A 244 3.06 -21.79 15.56
CA ILE A 244 1.74 -21.15 15.69
C ILE A 244 1.35 -20.96 17.16
N GLU A 245 1.73 -19.81 17.74
CA GLU A 245 0.87 -19.16 18.72
C GLU A 245 -0.38 -18.66 17.97
N LYS A 246 -1.49 -19.35 18.20
CA LYS A 246 -2.77 -19.17 17.51
C LYS A 246 -3.56 -18.04 18.13
N GLU A 247 -3.82 -17.00 17.36
CA GLU A 247 -4.93 -16.09 17.61
C GLU A 247 -6.05 -16.47 16.64
N ASN A 248 -7.20 -16.90 17.17
CA ASN A 248 -8.31 -17.35 16.35
C ASN A 248 -9.41 -16.30 16.42
N ILE A 249 -9.62 -15.56 15.32
CA ILE A 249 -10.65 -14.52 15.22
C ILE A 249 -12.04 -15.12 15.47
N LYS A 250 -12.24 -16.42 15.17
CA LYS A 250 -13.49 -17.14 15.50
C LYS A 250 -13.78 -17.14 17.00
N ASN A 251 -12.74 -17.19 17.82
CA ASN A 251 -12.88 -17.29 19.27
C ASN A 251 -13.21 -15.96 19.93
N TRP A 252 -12.98 -14.81 19.27
CA TRP A 252 -13.41 -13.53 19.81
C TRP A 252 -14.93 -13.52 20.00
N GLN A 253 -15.38 -13.25 21.22
CA GLN A 253 -16.78 -13.07 21.58
C GLN A 253 -17.15 -11.60 21.68
N SER A 254 -16.17 -10.72 21.94
CA SER A 254 -16.38 -9.29 22.08
C SER A 254 -15.16 -8.48 21.67
N PRO A 255 -15.31 -7.17 21.44
CA PRO A 255 -14.19 -6.26 21.24
C PRO A 255 -13.14 -6.32 22.37
N LEU A 256 -13.56 -6.63 23.60
CA LEU A 256 -12.67 -6.71 24.77
C LEU A 256 -11.63 -7.83 24.65
N ASP A 257 -11.85 -8.85 23.82
CA ASP A 257 -10.85 -9.90 23.57
C ASP A 257 -9.58 -9.35 22.89
N LEU A 258 -9.67 -8.17 22.26
CA LEU A 258 -8.53 -7.49 21.62
C LEU A 258 -7.59 -6.78 22.60
N ALA A 259 -7.87 -6.80 23.91
CA ALA A 259 -7.10 -6.03 24.89
C ALA A 259 -5.62 -6.43 24.99
N ASN A 260 -5.28 -7.69 24.72
CA ASN A 260 -3.89 -8.17 24.71
C ASN A 260 -3.14 -7.83 23.40
N PHE A 261 -3.90 -7.58 22.34
CA PHE A 261 -3.43 -7.35 20.97
C PHE A 261 -3.28 -5.86 20.69
N THR A 262 -4.06 -5.06 21.43
CA THR A 262 -4.01 -3.61 21.43
C THR A 262 -2.89 -3.18 22.36
N LYS A 263 -1.89 -2.52 21.81
CA LYS A 263 -0.81 -1.91 22.60
C LYS A 263 -0.80 -0.42 22.39
N VAL A 264 -0.58 0.32 23.47
CA VAL A 264 -0.57 1.79 23.46
C VAL A 264 0.60 2.31 24.27
N ASP A 265 1.14 3.43 23.84
CA ASP A 265 2.08 4.23 24.62
C ASP A 265 1.28 4.97 25.71
N THR A 266 1.67 4.77 26.96
CA THR A 266 0.98 5.31 28.14
C THR A 266 1.56 6.61 28.67
N GLY A 267 2.55 7.22 28.00
CA GLY A 267 3.02 8.55 28.36
C GLY A 267 4.45 8.86 27.94
N GLU A 268 4.81 10.14 28.00
CA GLU A 268 6.20 10.57 27.84
C GLU A 268 6.99 10.45 29.16
N PRO A 269 8.30 10.10 29.10
CA PRO A 269 9.07 9.83 27.89
C PRO A 269 8.82 8.40 27.35
N TYR A 270 8.60 8.28 26.02
CA TYR A 270 8.32 7.05 25.26
C TYR A 270 8.52 5.76 26.07
N HIS A 271 7.45 5.31 26.70
CA HIS A 271 7.45 4.07 27.46
C HIS A 271 7.25 2.87 26.53
N ASP A 272 7.56 1.68 27.06
CA ASP A 272 7.25 0.43 26.38
C ASP A 272 5.75 0.38 26.03
N LEU A 273 5.44 -0.11 24.82
CA LEU A 273 4.06 -0.34 24.41
C LEU A 273 3.43 -1.42 25.31
N VAL A 274 2.50 -1.02 26.17
CA VAL A 274 1.81 -1.93 27.09
C VAL A 274 0.51 -2.46 26.46
N PRO A 275 0.17 -3.75 26.64
CA PRO A 275 -1.15 -4.26 26.33
C PRO A 275 -2.23 -3.48 27.07
N VAL A 276 -3.35 -3.18 26.40
CA VAL A 276 -4.47 -2.45 26.99
C VAL A 276 -4.98 -3.16 28.25
N SER A 277 -5.01 -4.48 28.27
CA SER A 277 -5.40 -5.30 29.45
C SER A 277 -4.53 -5.05 30.70
N GLN A 278 -3.33 -4.50 30.52
CA GLN A 278 -2.37 -4.17 31.58
C GLN A 278 -2.28 -2.66 31.85
N SER A 279 -2.99 -1.84 31.07
CA SER A 279 -2.97 -0.38 31.19
C SER A 279 -3.97 0.13 32.23
N GLU A 280 -3.72 1.32 32.76
CA GLU A 280 -4.64 2.01 33.68
C GLU A 280 -5.99 2.38 33.04
N MET A 281 -6.07 2.41 31.70
CA MET A 281 -7.31 2.67 30.97
C MET A 281 -8.27 1.48 30.97
N TRP A 282 -7.80 0.27 31.28
CA TRP A 282 -8.58 -0.95 31.10
C TRP A 282 -9.92 -0.97 31.85
N PRO A 283 -10.00 -0.61 33.14
CA PRO A 283 -11.26 -0.63 33.87
C PRO A 283 -12.30 0.31 33.26
N GLU A 284 -11.85 1.47 32.78
CA GLU A 284 -12.70 2.46 32.15
C GLU A 284 -13.20 2.00 30.78
N ILE A 285 -12.35 1.36 29.97
CA ILE A 285 -12.75 0.72 28.71
C ILE A 285 -13.84 -0.33 28.94
N GLN A 286 -13.68 -1.18 29.96
CA GLN A 286 -14.67 -2.20 30.30
C GLN A 286 -15.99 -1.58 30.77
N ARG A 287 -15.95 -0.49 31.56
CA ARG A 287 -17.13 0.24 32.00
C ARG A 287 -17.89 0.82 30.80
N LEU A 288 -17.20 1.54 29.93
CA LEU A 288 -17.77 2.14 28.72
C LEU A 288 -18.42 1.09 27.82
N TYR A 289 -17.75 -0.06 27.62
CA TYR A 289 -18.32 -1.15 26.82
C TYR A 289 -19.63 -1.68 27.42
N LYS A 290 -19.68 -1.89 28.74
CA LYS A 290 -20.91 -2.34 29.42
C LYS A 290 -22.05 -1.33 29.28
N GLU A 291 -21.75 -0.04 29.36
CA GLU A 291 -22.75 1.03 29.22
C GLU A 291 -23.34 1.09 27.81
N GLN A 292 -22.57 0.75 26.78
CA GLN A 292 -23.08 0.66 25.40
C GLN A 292 -24.00 -0.55 25.16
N GLN A 293 -23.96 -1.58 26.02
CA GLN A 293 -24.81 -2.77 25.91
C GLN A 293 -26.12 -2.68 26.71
N ALA A 294 -26.27 -1.65 27.57
CA ALA A 294 -27.42 -1.43 28.44
C ALA A 294 -28.50 -0.59 27.74
#